data_AF-A0A386HRD1-F1
#
_entry.id   AF-A0A386HRD1-F1
#
_cell.length_a   1.000
_cell.length_b   1.000
_cell.length_c   1.000
_cell.angle_alpha   90.00
_cell.angle_beta   90.00
_cell.angle_gamma   90.00
#
_symmetry.space_group_name_H-M   'P 1'
#
loop_
_entity.id
_entity.type
_entity.pdbx_description
1 polymer ?
#
loop_
_entity_poly.entity_id
_entity_poly.type
_entity_poly.pdbx_seq_one_letter_code
_entity_poly.pdbx_strand_id
1 'polypeptide(L)'
;MKSKNIMQQIKFKPKVKSLISIVTFGVVILWAILANAGCKKTESPYYKYQNNTTNFNGSIYEFLQAQNGVFDSLLKVIDSVPGLKDSLSTETGLTFFAAPNNCFANALQNLNLNLAAYNLPPKYLSDIDTTPDMDTLVSRYLFNGLYPTDSLIKYGDAGVIVPSFRYAYGMNLAYQRNTATGFQNGGPQFINFTDLHNSLSASFWVTVPTISVNIKANNGIIHILTDTHSFGFNDFINRFSQVH
;
A
#
# COMPACT_ATOMS: atom_id res chain seq x y z
N MET A 1 -21.55 73.73 -66.63
CA MET A 1 -22.76 73.29 -67.36
C MET A 1 -22.67 71.78 -67.61
N LYS A 2 -23.66 70.99 -67.14
CA LYS A 2 -23.92 69.53 -67.33
C LYS A 2 -22.87 68.54 -66.75
N SER A 3 -23.15 67.72 -65.72
CA SER A 3 -24.10 66.57 -65.58
C SER A 3 -23.61 65.25 -66.20
N LYS A 4 -23.43 64.21 -65.34
CA LYS A 4 -23.73 62.75 -65.46
C LYS A 4 -22.66 61.91 -64.72
N ASN A 5 -22.99 61.14 -63.66
CA ASN A 5 -23.56 59.77 -63.63
C ASN A 5 -22.65 58.72 -64.32
N ILE A 6 -22.38 57.48 -63.88
CA ILE A 6 -22.92 56.58 -62.85
C ILE A 6 -22.03 55.30 -62.84
N MET A 7 -22.04 54.55 -61.72
CA MET A 7 -21.73 53.11 -61.53
C MET A 7 -20.30 52.53 -61.59
N GLN A 8 -19.85 52.12 -60.40
CA GLN A 8 -19.44 50.76 -59.98
C GLN A 8 -18.90 49.76 -61.03
N GLN A 9 -17.72 49.21 -60.73
CA GLN A 9 -17.46 47.76 -60.83
C GLN A 9 -16.73 47.27 -59.57
N ILE A 10 -17.32 46.24 -58.98
CA ILE A 10 -17.01 45.63 -57.68
C ILE A 10 -15.84 44.65 -57.85
N LYS A 11 -14.72 44.86 -57.14
CA LYS A 11 -13.65 43.85 -57.00
C LYS A 11 -13.99 42.92 -55.83
N PHE A 12 -14.46 41.72 -56.14
CA PHE A 12 -14.60 40.62 -55.19
C PHE A 12 -13.21 40.09 -54.80
N LYS A 13 -12.71 40.42 -53.60
CA LYS A 13 -11.51 39.78 -53.02
C LYS A 13 -11.95 38.53 -52.23
N PRO A 14 -11.23 37.40 -52.34
CA PRO A 14 -11.70 36.13 -51.81
C PRO A 14 -11.54 36.07 -50.28
N LYS A 15 -12.64 35.77 -49.57
CA LYS A 15 -12.72 35.50 -48.12
C LYS A 15 -11.89 34.29 -47.63
N VAL A 16 -11.22 33.58 -48.55
CA VAL A 16 -10.59 32.27 -48.29
C VAL A 16 -9.32 32.37 -47.44
N LYS A 17 -8.50 33.42 -47.61
CA LYS A 17 -7.25 33.57 -46.83
C LYS A 17 -7.50 33.83 -45.34
N SER A 18 -8.58 34.54 -45.01
CA SER A 18 -8.95 34.82 -43.62
C SER A 18 -9.51 33.57 -42.93
N LEU A 19 -10.27 32.74 -43.65
CA LEU A 19 -10.84 31.51 -43.11
C LEU A 19 -9.74 30.46 -42.80
N ILE A 20 -8.74 30.32 -43.66
CA ILE A 20 -7.62 29.38 -43.44
C ILE A 20 -6.80 29.77 -42.20
N SER A 21 -6.57 31.07 -41.98
CA SER A 21 -5.84 31.59 -40.81
C SER A 21 -6.62 31.39 -39.50
N ILE A 22 -7.95 31.50 -39.53
CA ILE A 22 -8.80 31.30 -38.35
C ILE A 22 -8.87 29.81 -38.00
N VAL A 23 -8.94 28.92 -39.02
CA VAL A 23 -8.94 27.46 -38.80
C VAL A 23 -7.60 26.98 -38.27
N THR A 24 -6.47 27.51 -38.77
CA THR A 24 -5.14 27.15 -38.22
C THR A 24 -4.94 27.64 -36.79
N PHE A 25 -5.41 28.85 -36.44
CA PHE A 25 -5.36 29.35 -35.06
C PHE A 25 -6.27 28.55 -34.12
N GLY A 26 -7.45 28.14 -34.59
CA GLY A 26 -8.38 27.29 -33.82
C GLY A 26 -7.84 25.88 -33.54
N VAL A 27 -7.14 25.26 -34.49
CA VAL A 27 -6.52 23.93 -34.30
C VAL A 27 -5.34 23.97 -33.33
N VAL A 28 -4.54 25.04 -33.33
CA VAL A 28 -3.43 25.23 -32.38
C VAL A 28 -3.95 25.44 -30.95
N ILE A 29 -5.03 26.20 -30.78
CA ILE A 29 -5.68 26.39 -29.48
C ILE A 29 -6.30 25.08 -28.97
N LEU A 30 -6.92 24.27 -29.83
CA LEU A 30 -7.49 22.98 -29.45
C LEU A 30 -6.42 21.97 -29.01
N TRP A 31 -5.25 21.95 -29.66
CA TRP A 31 -4.10 21.14 -29.24
C TRP A 31 -3.47 21.61 -27.91
N ALA A 32 -3.43 22.92 -27.65
CA ALA A 32 -2.95 23.47 -26.38
C ALA A 32 -3.89 23.15 -25.20
N ILE A 33 -5.20 23.03 -25.44
CA ILE A 33 -6.18 22.66 -24.42
C ILE A 33 -6.11 21.16 -24.09
N LEU A 34 -5.90 20.30 -25.10
CA LEU A 34 -5.75 18.85 -24.90
C LEU A 34 -4.43 18.45 -24.21
N ALA A 35 -3.36 19.25 -24.38
CA ALA A 35 -2.08 19.02 -23.69
C ALA A 35 -2.13 19.30 -22.17
N ASN A 36 -3.13 20.05 -21.69
CA ASN A 36 -3.34 20.33 -20.26
C ASN A 36 -4.40 19.42 -19.61
N ALA A 37 -5.02 18.52 -20.36
CA ALA A 37 -5.90 17.47 -19.85
C ALA A 37 -5.12 16.22 -19.38
N GLY A 38 -3.89 16.42 -18.90
CA GLY A 38 -3.21 15.38 -18.14
C GLY A 38 -4.01 15.13 -16.87
N CYS A 39 -4.54 13.91 -16.72
CA CYS A 39 -5.07 13.41 -15.46
C CYS A 39 -4.11 13.83 -14.34
N LYS A 40 -4.54 14.77 -13.50
CA LYS A 40 -3.94 14.89 -12.18
C LYS A 40 -4.19 13.54 -11.55
N LYS A 41 -3.14 12.71 -11.43
CA LYS A 41 -3.17 11.56 -10.54
C LYS A 41 -3.66 12.15 -9.23
N THR A 42 -4.89 11.81 -8.85
CA THR A 42 -5.40 12.05 -7.51
C THR A 42 -4.28 11.63 -6.59
N GLU A 43 -3.72 12.60 -5.85
CA GLU A 43 -2.66 12.31 -4.91
C GLU A 43 -3.25 11.27 -3.97
N SER A 44 -2.83 10.03 -4.17
CA SER A 44 -3.18 8.94 -3.28
C SER A 44 -2.68 9.38 -1.90
N PRO A 45 -3.45 9.18 -0.82
CA PRO A 45 -3.03 9.58 0.53
C PRO A 45 -1.71 8.91 0.99
N TYR A 46 -1.16 7.98 0.19
CA TYR A 46 -0.02 7.12 0.48
C TYR A 46 1.37 7.76 0.33
N TYR A 47 1.51 9.06 0.04
CA TYR A 47 2.82 9.66 -0.22
C TYR A 47 3.20 10.86 0.65
N LYS A 48 2.92 10.84 1.96
CA LYS A 48 3.64 11.69 2.92
C LYS A 48 3.79 11.00 4.29
N TYR A 49 4.73 10.07 4.41
CA TYR A 49 5.22 9.64 5.73
C TYR A 49 6.72 9.91 5.83
N GLN A 50 7.09 10.84 6.72
CA GLN A 50 8.48 11.12 7.04
C GLN A 50 8.94 10.18 8.15
N ASN A 51 10.08 9.53 7.93
CA ASN A 51 10.76 8.67 8.90
C ASN A 51 11.32 9.50 10.07
N ASN A 52 10.47 9.78 11.06
CA ASN A 52 10.86 10.17 12.40
C ASN A 52 10.31 9.13 13.36
N THR A 53 11.07 8.73 14.39
CA THR A 53 10.54 7.94 15.52
C THR A 53 9.34 8.67 16.10
N THR A 54 8.16 8.22 15.70
CA THR A 54 6.90 8.85 16.06
C THR A 54 6.41 8.17 17.34
N ASN A 55 6.42 8.90 18.44
CA ASN A 55 5.80 8.45 19.67
C ASN A 55 4.29 8.68 19.53
N PHE A 56 3.51 7.62 19.63
CA PHE A 56 2.07 7.65 19.68
C PHE A 56 1.62 7.40 21.12
N ASN A 57 0.85 8.33 21.69
CA ASN A 57 0.32 8.20 23.04
C ASN A 57 -0.96 7.35 23.01
N GLY A 58 -0.76 6.03 23.01
CA GLY A 58 -1.82 5.03 23.01
C GLY A 58 -1.25 3.64 22.74
N SER A 59 -2.09 2.63 22.84
CA SER A 59 -1.78 1.24 22.50
C SER A 59 -1.59 1.04 20.99
N ILE A 60 -1.10 -0.14 20.59
CA ILE A 60 -1.01 -0.53 19.19
C ILE A 60 -2.39 -0.51 18.53
N TYR A 61 -3.42 -1.02 19.20
CA TYR A 61 -4.77 -1.02 18.65
C TYR A 61 -5.30 0.41 18.43
N GLU A 62 -5.12 1.30 19.41
CA GLU A 62 -5.53 2.72 19.29
C GLU A 62 -4.77 3.45 18.18
N PHE A 63 -3.49 3.10 17.95
CA PHE A 63 -2.74 3.64 16.81
C PHE A 63 -3.41 3.28 15.48
N LEU A 64 -3.79 2.00 15.31
CA LEU A 64 -4.45 1.54 14.10
C LEU A 64 -5.79 2.26 13.89
N GLN A 65 -6.57 2.45 14.95
CA GLN A 65 -7.83 3.21 14.92
C GLN A 65 -7.63 4.68 14.54
N ALA A 66 -6.54 5.30 15.00
CA ALA A 66 -6.25 6.70 14.69
C ALA A 66 -5.90 6.94 13.21
N GLN A 67 -5.47 5.90 12.47
CA GLN A 67 -5.15 5.99 11.04
C GLN A 67 -6.39 5.72 10.16
N ASN A 68 -7.34 6.65 10.18
CA ASN A 68 -8.60 6.57 9.44
C ASN A 68 -8.39 6.20 7.96
N GLY A 69 -9.02 5.12 7.49
CA GLY A 69 -9.00 4.70 6.08
C GLY A 69 -7.74 3.92 5.65
N VAL A 70 -6.79 3.69 6.56
CA VAL A 70 -5.53 2.98 6.24
C VAL A 70 -5.60 1.51 6.65
N PHE A 71 -6.19 1.20 7.80
CA PHE A 71 -6.16 -0.12 8.42
C PHE A 71 -7.54 -0.75 8.69
N ASP A 72 -8.61 -0.28 8.07
CA ASP A 72 -9.98 -0.75 8.35
C ASP A 72 -10.15 -2.28 8.19
N SER A 73 -9.53 -2.86 7.16
CA SER A 73 -9.56 -4.31 6.91
C SER A 73 -8.79 -5.07 7.98
N LEU A 74 -7.65 -4.52 8.42
CA LEU A 74 -6.84 -5.10 9.48
C LEU A 74 -7.57 -5.02 10.83
N LEU A 75 -8.17 -3.86 11.15
CA LEU A 75 -8.99 -3.66 12.35
C LEU A 75 -10.16 -4.64 12.38
N LYS A 76 -10.84 -4.84 11.24
CA LYS A 76 -11.91 -5.84 11.13
C LYS A 76 -11.40 -7.25 11.47
N VAL A 77 -10.27 -7.67 10.92
CA VAL A 77 -9.68 -8.99 11.25
C VAL A 77 -9.29 -9.08 12.72
N ILE A 78 -8.66 -8.03 13.28
CA ILE A 78 -8.29 -7.98 14.69
C ILE A 78 -9.50 -8.12 15.60
N ASP A 79 -10.60 -7.44 15.26
CA ASP A 79 -11.85 -7.46 16.04
C ASP A 79 -12.58 -8.81 15.91
N SER A 80 -12.47 -9.48 14.76
CA SER A 80 -13.10 -10.77 14.50
C SER A 80 -12.33 -11.97 15.11
N VAL A 81 -11.01 -11.85 15.32
CA VAL A 81 -10.18 -12.92 15.89
C VAL A 81 -10.18 -12.87 17.42
N PRO A 82 -10.62 -13.94 18.13
CA PRO A 82 -10.73 -13.94 19.58
C PRO A 82 -9.43 -13.54 20.29
N GLY A 83 -9.54 -12.59 21.21
CA GLY A 83 -8.45 -12.11 22.08
C GLY A 83 -7.36 -11.29 21.39
N LEU A 84 -7.40 -11.10 20.06
CA LEU A 84 -6.32 -10.38 19.37
C LEU A 84 -6.38 -8.88 19.62
N LYS A 85 -7.59 -8.31 19.62
CA LYS A 85 -7.84 -6.93 20.06
C LYS A 85 -7.29 -6.67 21.46
N ASP A 86 -7.59 -7.57 22.40
CA ASP A 86 -7.13 -7.45 23.79
C ASP A 86 -5.61 -7.46 23.84
N SER A 87 -4.96 -8.42 23.16
CA SER A 87 -3.50 -8.48 23.06
C SER A 87 -2.90 -7.16 22.55
N LEU A 88 -3.44 -6.60 21.47
CA LEU A 88 -2.92 -5.34 20.90
C LEU A 88 -3.23 -4.11 21.74
N SER A 89 -4.20 -4.20 22.66
CA SER A 89 -4.60 -3.10 23.54
C SER A 89 -3.85 -3.11 24.88
N THR A 90 -3.53 -4.30 25.42
CA THR A 90 -3.08 -4.44 26.81
C THR A 90 -1.70 -5.08 26.97
N GLU A 91 -1.35 -6.07 26.15
CA GLU A 91 -0.09 -6.81 26.29
C GLU A 91 1.10 -5.91 25.95
N THR A 92 2.17 -6.00 26.74
CA THR A 92 3.33 -5.11 26.63
C THR A 92 4.53 -5.81 26.01
N GLY A 93 5.42 -5.03 25.40
CA GLY A 93 6.62 -5.55 24.77
C GLY A 93 6.33 -6.24 23.43
N LEU A 94 5.30 -5.81 22.72
CA LEU A 94 4.93 -6.35 21.41
C LEU A 94 5.65 -5.62 20.26
N THR A 95 5.93 -6.35 19.18
CA THR A 95 6.23 -5.76 17.87
C THR A 95 5.15 -6.16 16.88
N PHE A 96 4.57 -5.17 16.20
CA PHE A 96 3.51 -5.40 15.22
C PHE A 96 3.86 -4.84 13.85
N PHE A 97 3.65 -5.63 12.80
CA PHE A 97 3.81 -5.23 11.41
C PHE A 97 2.44 -4.96 10.79
N ALA A 98 2.03 -3.70 10.74
CA ALA A 98 0.72 -3.32 10.26
C ALA A 98 0.63 -3.39 8.73
N ALA A 99 -0.26 -4.25 8.22
CA ALA A 99 -0.58 -4.36 6.79
C ALA A 99 -1.73 -3.40 6.41
N PRO A 100 -1.52 -2.46 5.46
CA PRO A 100 -2.58 -1.56 5.01
C PRO A 100 -3.73 -2.27 4.27
N ASN A 101 -4.85 -1.56 4.08
CA ASN A 101 -6.06 -2.02 3.37
C ASN A 101 -5.78 -2.68 2.01
N ASN A 102 -4.85 -2.15 1.21
CA ASN A 102 -4.55 -2.71 -0.11
C ASN A 102 -4.03 -4.15 -0.05
N CYS A 103 -3.37 -4.54 1.04
CA CYS A 103 -2.87 -5.90 1.19
C CYS A 103 -4.03 -6.92 1.26
N PHE A 104 -5.12 -6.55 1.92
CA PHE A 104 -6.35 -7.34 1.99
C PHE A 104 -7.10 -7.33 0.67
N ALA A 105 -7.17 -6.18 0.00
CA ALA A 105 -7.77 -6.07 -1.33
C ALA A 105 -7.07 -6.99 -2.34
N ASN A 106 -5.74 -6.97 -2.38
CA ASN A 106 -4.94 -7.86 -3.23
C ASN A 106 -5.19 -9.35 -2.90
N ALA A 107 -5.24 -9.71 -1.62
CA ALA A 107 -5.48 -11.08 -1.20
C ALA A 107 -6.87 -11.59 -1.60
N LEU A 108 -7.93 -10.80 -1.36
CA LEU A 108 -9.30 -11.13 -1.75
C LEU A 108 -9.49 -11.15 -3.27
N GLN A 109 -8.87 -10.22 -3.99
CA GLN A 109 -8.88 -10.22 -5.45
C GLN A 109 -8.27 -11.51 -5.99
N ASN A 110 -7.09 -11.89 -5.51
CA ASN A 110 -6.42 -13.11 -5.95
C ASN A 110 -7.21 -14.38 -5.58
N LEU A 111 -7.83 -14.41 -4.39
CA LEU A 111 -8.74 -15.49 -4.00
C LEU A 111 -9.94 -15.59 -4.96
N ASN A 112 -10.61 -14.48 -5.23
CA ASN A 112 -11.81 -14.48 -6.06
C ASN A 112 -11.51 -14.77 -7.53
N LEU A 113 -10.34 -14.36 -8.04
CA LEU A 113 -9.85 -14.80 -9.35
C LEU A 113 -9.64 -16.32 -9.40
N ASN A 114 -9.08 -16.90 -8.34
CA ASN A 114 -8.92 -18.35 -8.24
C ASN A 114 -10.28 -19.07 -8.18
N LEU A 115 -11.20 -18.62 -7.34
CA LEU A 115 -12.56 -19.19 -7.21
C LEU A 115 -13.33 -19.12 -8.54
N ALA A 116 -13.24 -18.00 -9.26
CA ALA A 116 -13.88 -17.82 -10.56
C ALA A 116 -13.37 -18.83 -11.60
N ALA A 117 -12.08 -19.19 -11.58
CA ALA A 117 -11.51 -20.21 -12.47
C ALA A 117 -12.14 -21.60 -12.26
N TYR A 118 -12.74 -21.84 -11.09
CA TYR A 118 -13.47 -23.06 -10.75
C TYR A 118 -15.00 -22.87 -10.72
N ASN A 119 -15.52 -21.75 -11.22
CA ASN A 119 -16.95 -21.39 -11.17
C ASN A 119 -17.55 -21.35 -9.75
N LEU A 120 -16.73 -21.01 -8.76
CA LEU A 120 -17.17 -20.85 -7.37
C LEU A 120 -17.56 -19.38 -7.09
N PRO A 121 -18.53 -19.14 -6.18
CA PRO A 121 -18.91 -17.78 -5.82
C PRO A 121 -17.76 -17.02 -5.14
N PRO A 122 -17.69 -15.68 -5.31
CA PRO A 122 -16.67 -14.88 -4.64
C PRO A 122 -16.89 -14.87 -3.13
N LYS A 123 -15.78 -14.73 -2.39
CA LYS A 123 -15.76 -14.53 -0.94
C LYS A 123 -15.34 -13.10 -0.61
N TYR A 124 -15.89 -12.59 0.48
CA TYR A 124 -15.56 -11.30 1.07
C TYR A 124 -14.89 -11.51 2.43
N LEU A 125 -14.26 -10.46 2.96
CA LEU A 125 -13.57 -10.56 4.25
C LEU A 125 -14.49 -11.03 5.38
N SER A 126 -15.76 -10.58 5.38
CA SER A 126 -16.78 -11.01 6.35
C SER A 126 -17.12 -12.50 6.31
N ASP A 127 -16.79 -13.19 5.23
CA ASP A 127 -17.11 -14.61 5.08
C ASP A 127 -16.02 -15.50 5.69
N ILE A 128 -14.85 -14.92 6.00
CA ILE A 128 -13.63 -15.66 6.39
C ILE A 128 -12.87 -15.04 7.57
N ASP A 129 -13.29 -13.90 8.10
CA ASP A 129 -12.59 -13.16 9.16
C ASP A 129 -12.60 -13.86 10.53
N THR A 130 -13.53 -14.78 10.74
CA THR A 130 -13.71 -15.51 12.01
C THR A 130 -13.11 -16.93 11.99
N THR A 131 -12.39 -17.33 10.94
CA THR A 131 -11.87 -18.70 10.83
C THR A 131 -10.53 -18.88 11.57
N PRO A 132 -10.19 -20.13 11.98
CA PRO A 132 -8.85 -20.45 12.51
C PRO A 132 -7.70 -20.13 11.54
N ASP A 133 -7.96 -20.19 10.23
CA ASP A 133 -7.01 -19.80 9.21
C ASP A 133 -6.70 -18.30 9.26
N MET A 134 -7.71 -17.47 9.52
CA MET A 134 -7.51 -16.02 9.66
C MET A 134 -6.66 -15.71 10.90
N ASP A 135 -6.94 -16.34 12.04
CA ASP A 135 -6.13 -16.22 13.27
C ASP A 135 -4.65 -16.59 13.00
N THR A 136 -4.45 -17.71 12.29
CA THR A 136 -3.10 -18.17 11.90
C THR A 136 -2.37 -17.14 11.04
N LEU A 137 -3.05 -16.56 10.04
CA LEU A 137 -2.43 -15.60 9.13
C LEU A 137 -2.13 -14.27 9.80
N VAL A 138 -3.08 -13.68 10.54
CA VAL A 138 -2.86 -12.40 11.21
C VAL A 138 -1.79 -12.49 12.30
N SER A 139 -1.70 -13.65 12.97
CA SER A 139 -0.68 -13.89 14.00
C SER A 139 0.75 -13.77 13.48
N ARG A 140 0.99 -14.02 12.17
CA ARG A 140 2.33 -13.87 11.56
C ARG A 140 2.87 -12.45 11.61
N TYR A 141 2.00 -11.45 11.80
CA TYR A 141 2.36 -10.03 11.83
C TYR A 141 2.64 -9.51 13.25
N LEU A 142 2.47 -10.35 14.29
CA LEU A 142 2.62 -9.97 15.70
C LEU A 142 3.71 -10.82 16.37
N PHE A 143 4.56 -10.18 17.18
CA PHE A 143 5.69 -10.82 17.85
C PHE A 143 5.79 -10.42 19.31
N ASN A 144 6.20 -11.38 20.14
CA ASN A 144 6.67 -11.10 21.50
C ASN A 144 8.09 -10.55 21.45
N GLY A 145 8.35 -9.46 22.17
CA GLY A 145 9.63 -8.76 22.17
C GLY A 145 9.61 -7.50 21.31
N LEU A 146 10.53 -6.59 21.63
CA LEU A 146 10.71 -5.33 20.90
C LEU A 146 11.80 -5.50 19.84
N TYR A 147 11.44 -5.30 18.57
CA TYR A 147 12.34 -5.34 17.43
C TYR A 147 12.40 -3.98 16.71
N PRO A 148 12.90 -2.91 17.36
CA PRO A 148 13.26 -1.69 16.66
C PRO A 148 14.42 -1.93 15.68
N THR A 149 14.59 -1.06 14.69
CA THR A 149 15.62 -1.24 13.65
C THR A 149 17.03 -1.35 14.20
N ASP A 150 17.36 -0.63 15.28
CA ASP A 150 18.69 -0.64 15.90
C ASP A 150 19.05 -2.00 16.52
N SER A 151 18.07 -2.71 17.09
CA SER A 151 18.28 -4.07 17.61
C SER A 151 18.53 -5.10 16.50
N LEU A 152 18.08 -4.80 15.28
CA LEU A 152 18.19 -5.67 14.11
C LEU A 152 19.50 -5.48 13.33
N ILE A 153 20.21 -4.36 13.51
CA ILE A 153 21.46 -4.04 12.77
C ILE A 153 22.50 -5.16 12.88
N LYS A 154 22.62 -5.77 14.07
CA LYS A 154 23.63 -6.81 14.36
C LYS A 154 23.46 -8.08 13.54
N TYR A 155 22.29 -8.29 12.93
CA TYR A 155 22.00 -9.44 12.09
C TYR A 155 22.28 -9.18 10.59
N GLY A 156 22.57 -7.92 10.22
CA GLY A 156 22.84 -7.52 8.84
C GLY A 156 21.70 -7.88 7.88
N ASP A 157 22.07 -8.11 6.63
CA ASP A 157 21.13 -8.42 5.54
C ASP A 157 20.48 -9.79 5.67
N ALA A 158 21.09 -10.72 6.41
CA ALA A 158 20.53 -12.04 6.68
C ALA A 158 19.28 -11.95 7.57
N GLY A 159 19.28 -11.00 8.51
CA GLY A 159 18.19 -10.83 9.47
C GLY A 159 18.17 -11.91 10.55
N VAL A 160 17.07 -11.92 11.30
CA VAL A 160 16.81 -12.87 12.39
C VAL A 160 15.44 -13.50 12.22
N ILE A 161 15.36 -14.81 12.42
CA ILE A 161 14.11 -15.55 12.45
C ILE A 161 13.48 -15.40 13.83
N VAL A 162 12.26 -14.87 13.87
CA VAL A 162 11.49 -14.60 15.09
C VAL A 162 10.18 -15.39 15.05
N PRO A 163 9.81 -16.10 16.14
CA PRO A 163 8.54 -16.79 16.22
C PRO A 163 7.37 -15.82 16.39
N SER A 164 6.32 -15.98 15.58
CA SER A 164 5.06 -15.24 15.68
C SER A 164 4.35 -15.48 17.02
N PHE A 165 3.52 -14.54 17.44
CA PHE A 165 2.88 -14.47 18.77
C PHE A 165 2.17 -15.75 19.23
N ARG A 166 1.22 -16.30 18.46
CA ARG A 166 0.38 -17.44 18.91
C ARG A 166 0.91 -18.82 18.51
N TYR A 167 1.43 -18.94 17.29
CA TYR A 167 1.72 -20.24 16.67
C TYR A 167 3.20 -20.51 16.44
N ALA A 168 4.08 -19.64 16.95
CA ALA A 168 5.53 -19.74 16.77
C ALA A 168 5.99 -19.93 15.31
N TYR A 169 5.22 -19.41 14.36
CA TYR A 169 5.57 -19.41 12.95
C TYR A 169 6.79 -18.51 12.72
N GLY A 170 7.84 -19.03 12.08
CA GLY A 170 9.09 -18.31 11.89
C GLY A 170 9.01 -17.25 10.79
N MET A 171 9.21 -15.98 11.16
CA MET A 171 9.31 -14.85 10.23
C MET A 171 10.71 -14.25 10.30
N ASN A 172 11.28 -13.86 9.16
CA ASN A 172 12.61 -13.22 9.15
C ASN A 172 12.50 -11.69 9.12
N LEU A 173 13.25 -11.04 10.02
CA LEU A 173 13.35 -9.59 10.14
C LEU A 173 14.77 -9.15 9.76
N ALA A 174 14.94 -8.51 8.60
CA ALA A 174 16.25 -8.03 8.14
C ALA A 174 16.27 -6.49 8.06
N TYR A 175 17.20 -5.86 8.77
CA TYR A 175 17.42 -4.42 8.69
C TYR A 175 18.04 -4.06 7.34
N GLN A 176 17.57 -2.98 6.73
CA GLN A 176 18.08 -2.41 5.50
C GLN A 176 18.13 -0.88 5.58
N ARG A 177 19.02 -0.29 4.78
CA ARG A 177 19.13 1.17 4.63
C ARG A 177 19.52 1.50 3.20
N ASN A 178 18.80 2.45 2.60
CA ASN A 178 19.25 3.03 1.33
C ASN A 178 20.39 4.02 1.59
N THR A 179 21.53 3.84 0.92
CA THR A 179 22.63 4.82 1.00
C THR A 179 22.35 5.96 0.01
N ALA A 180 22.22 7.19 0.51
CA ALA A 180 22.32 8.37 -0.34
C ALA A 180 23.82 8.62 -0.58
N THR A 181 24.25 8.67 -1.85
CA THR A 181 25.64 8.92 -2.23
C THR A 181 26.16 10.19 -1.55
N GLY A 182 27.14 10.05 -0.67
CA GLY A 182 27.82 11.17 0.02
C GLY A 182 27.42 11.42 1.48
N PHE A 183 26.43 10.70 2.04
CA PHE A 183 26.04 10.87 3.46
C PHE A 183 26.07 9.53 4.21
N GLN A 184 27.15 9.30 4.99
CA GLN A 184 27.18 8.15 5.90
C GLN A 184 26.06 8.31 6.93
N ASN A 185 25.19 7.30 7.05
CA ASN A 185 24.04 7.24 7.97
C ASN A 185 22.80 8.11 7.67
N GLY A 186 22.73 8.79 6.52
CA GLY A 186 21.64 9.76 6.22
C GLY A 186 20.47 9.26 5.37
N GLY A 187 20.20 7.95 5.29
CA GLY A 187 19.20 7.40 4.37
C GLY A 187 18.02 6.69 5.05
N PRO A 188 16.87 6.56 4.36
CA PRO A 188 15.69 5.85 4.89
C PRO A 188 16.06 4.44 5.33
N GLN A 189 15.66 4.10 6.55
CA GLN A 189 15.77 2.77 7.12
C GLN A 189 14.46 2.02 6.91
N PHE A 190 14.57 0.72 6.67
CA PHE A 190 13.42 -0.17 6.58
C PHE A 190 13.81 -1.56 7.07
N ILE A 191 12.81 -2.33 7.45
CA ILE A 191 12.90 -3.77 7.71
C ILE A 191 12.32 -4.49 6.50
N ASN A 192 13.09 -5.40 5.93
CA ASN A 192 12.59 -6.46 5.07
C ASN A 192 11.92 -7.50 5.95
N PHE A 193 10.60 -7.59 5.84
CA PHE A 193 9.76 -8.53 6.57
C PHE A 193 9.47 -9.73 5.66
N THR A 194 9.93 -10.92 6.05
CA THR A 194 9.93 -12.09 5.16
C THR A 194 9.17 -13.26 5.77
N ASP A 195 8.18 -13.75 5.04
CA ASP A 195 7.58 -15.06 5.25
C ASP A 195 8.46 -16.13 4.61
N LEU A 196 8.89 -17.11 5.40
CA LEU A 196 9.81 -18.16 4.97
C LEU A 196 9.09 -19.35 4.34
N HIS A 197 7.75 -19.41 4.42
CA HIS A 197 6.94 -20.58 4.04
C HIS A 197 7.43 -21.89 4.68
N ASN A 198 8.00 -21.82 5.89
CA ASN A 198 8.69 -22.93 6.56
C ASN A 198 9.72 -23.64 5.66
N SER A 199 10.32 -22.92 4.70
CA SER A 199 11.28 -23.44 3.74
C SER A 199 12.66 -22.89 4.00
N LEU A 200 13.68 -23.73 3.83
CA LEU A 200 15.07 -23.29 3.82
C LEU A 200 15.48 -22.66 2.47
N SER A 201 14.66 -22.81 1.43
CA SER A 201 14.94 -22.29 0.10
C SER A 201 14.33 -20.92 -0.10
N ALA A 202 15.18 -19.91 -0.33
CA ALA A 202 14.79 -18.53 -0.57
C ALA A 202 13.85 -18.33 -1.76
N SER A 203 13.77 -19.30 -2.68
CA SER A 203 12.81 -19.29 -3.81
C SER A 203 11.35 -19.29 -3.37
N PHE A 204 11.06 -19.77 -2.16
CA PHE A 204 9.70 -19.79 -1.60
C PHE A 204 9.42 -18.59 -0.70
N TRP A 205 10.42 -17.77 -0.39
CA TRP A 205 10.27 -16.69 0.57
C TRP A 205 9.54 -15.50 -0.05
N VAL A 206 8.64 -14.89 0.71
CA VAL A 206 7.94 -13.68 0.31
C VAL A 206 8.42 -12.55 1.20
N THR A 207 9.17 -11.61 0.61
CA THR A 207 9.74 -10.46 1.31
C THR A 207 8.97 -9.19 1.00
N VAL A 208 8.67 -8.42 2.04
CA VAL A 208 7.92 -7.18 1.98
C VAL A 208 8.66 -6.12 2.79
N PRO A 209 9.07 -5.00 2.18
CA PRO A 209 9.69 -3.92 2.94
C PRO A 209 8.64 -3.13 3.73
N THR A 210 9.09 -2.52 4.81
CA THR A 210 8.35 -1.52 5.58
C THR A 210 8.49 -0.14 4.96
N ILE A 211 7.43 0.67 5.04
CA ILE A 211 7.43 2.09 4.63
C ILE A 211 7.69 3.03 5.80
N SER A 212 7.40 2.58 7.02
CA SER A 212 7.64 3.32 8.25
C SER A 212 8.05 2.34 9.34
N VAL A 213 9.04 2.72 10.13
CA VAL A 213 9.62 1.88 11.19
C VAL A 213 9.70 2.63 12.52
N ASN A 214 9.76 1.88 13.61
CA ASN A 214 9.99 2.40 14.97
C ASN A 214 8.92 3.40 15.47
N ILE A 215 7.65 3.20 15.08
CA ILE A 215 6.55 3.94 15.69
C ILE A 215 6.36 3.35 17.09
N LYS A 216 6.49 4.18 18.13
CA LYS A 216 6.37 3.72 19.52
C LYS A 216 4.95 3.93 20.01
N ALA A 217 4.30 2.85 20.43
CA ALA A 217 3.06 2.87 21.19
C ALA A 217 3.37 2.59 22.67
N ASN A 218 2.40 2.80 23.56
CA ASN A 218 2.56 2.58 24.99
C ASN A 218 2.88 1.14 25.36
N ASN A 219 2.40 0.17 24.56
CA ASN A 219 2.56 -1.25 24.81
C ASN A 219 3.49 -1.97 23.80
N GLY A 220 4.10 -1.24 22.85
CA GLY A 220 4.99 -1.88 21.88
C GLY A 220 5.50 -0.98 20.76
N ILE A 221 6.00 -1.62 19.71
CA ILE A 221 6.52 -0.95 18.51
C ILE A 221 5.73 -1.40 17.28
N ILE A 222 5.47 -0.46 16.39
CA ILE A 222 4.74 -0.67 15.15
C ILE A 222 5.67 -0.35 13.99
N HIS A 223 5.69 -1.26 13.02
CA HIS A 223 6.26 -1.03 11.70
C HIS A 223 5.14 -1.14 10.67
N ILE A 224 5.08 -0.24 9.70
CA ILE A 224 4.05 -0.25 8.67
C ILE A 224 4.63 -0.87 7.40
N LEU A 225 3.97 -1.88 6.87
CA LEU A 225 4.36 -2.56 5.64
C LEU A 225 4.01 -1.75 4.40
N THR A 226 4.73 -1.98 3.31
CA THR A 226 4.27 -1.59 1.97
C THR A 226 2.93 -2.25 1.64
N ASP A 227 2.18 -1.57 0.79
CA ASP A 227 0.84 -1.94 0.34
C ASP A 227 0.85 -2.89 -0.87
N THR A 228 2.03 -3.39 -1.26
CA THR A 228 2.25 -4.13 -2.51
C THR A 228 2.12 -5.65 -2.39
N HIS A 229 2.00 -6.17 -1.17
CA HIS A 229 1.91 -7.62 -0.94
C HIS A 229 0.46 -8.06 -0.73
N SER A 230 0.17 -9.34 -0.97
CA SER A 230 -1.11 -9.93 -0.53
C SER A 230 -1.01 -10.27 0.96
N PHE A 231 -2.02 -9.89 1.75
CA PHE A 231 -2.14 -10.31 3.14
C PHE A 231 -2.03 -11.85 3.24
N GLY A 232 -1.27 -12.34 4.22
CA GLY A 232 -1.00 -13.77 4.39
C GLY A 232 -0.01 -14.36 3.39
N PHE A 233 0.79 -13.53 2.69
CA PHE A 233 1.96 -13.95 1.92
C PHE A 233 1.68 -15.07 0.90
N ASN A 234 0.58 -14.99 0.16
CA ASN A 234 0.10 -16.02 -0.80
C ASN A 234 -0.51 -17.29 -0.19
N ASP A 235 -0.37 -17.54 1.12
CA ASP A 235 -1.08 -18.65 1.80
C ASP A 235 -2.59 -18.40 1.92
N PHE A 236 -3.02 -17.14 1.79
CA PHE A 236 -4.43 -16.74 1.85
C PHE A 236 -5.29 -17.52 0.85
N ILE A 237 -4.83 -17.63 -0.40
CA ILE A 237 -5.57 -18.37 -1.43
C ILE A 237 -5.67 -19.83 -1.01
N ASN A 238 -4.56 -20.47 -0.65
CA ASN A 238 -4.53 -21.91 -0.32
C ASN A 238 -5.43 -22.29 0.87
N ARG A 239 -5.61 -21.38 1.82
CA ARG A 239 -6.46 -21.59 3.00
C ARG A 239 -7.94 -21.35 2.72
N PHE A 240 -8.26 -20.35 1.92
CA PHE A 240 -9.65 -19.93 1.69
C PHE A 240 -10.25 -20.39 0.37
N SER A 241 -9.46 -20.99 -0.53
CA SER A 241 -9.95 -21.56 -1.79
C SER A 241 -10.63 -22.91 -1.61
N GLN A 242 -10.39 -23.60 -0.49
CA GLN A 242 -10.96 -24.93 -0.25
C GLN A 242 -12.45 -24.83 0.04
N VAL A 243 -13.21 -25.65 -0.69
CA VAL A 243 -14.60 -25.98 -0.41
C VAL A 243 -14.54 -27.16 0.56
N HIS A 244 -14.98 -26.97 1.80
CA HIS A 244 -15.29 -28.10 2.68
C HIS A 244 -16.70 -28.60 2.35
#